data_AF-A0A956I959-F1
#
_entry.id   AF-A0A956I959-F1
#
_cell.length_a   1.000
_cell.length_b   1.000
_cell.length_c   1.000
_cell.angle_alpha   90.00
_cell.angle_beta   90.00
_cell.angle_gamma   90.00
#
_symmetry.space_group_name_H-M   'P 1'
#
loop_
_entity.id
_entity.type
_entity.pdbx_description
1 polymer ?
#
loop_
_entity_poly.entity_id
_entity_poly.type
_entity_poly.pdbx_seq_one_letter_code
_entity_poly.pdbx_strand_id
1 'polypeptide(L)'
;MTEALPWIFALAACTALGASLVALWASFRAAFGGAVPIELSSDVDHDARLRLMEEKDALLKNLADLRFDHEAGKVGDADFERLDGKLRDRAKTVMRLLDADVEPFRAEAEKLIAGRLGAMTRDPFRQVAPEKRDDGPKESEEITTKKEKKEVREALLADLDAPKDPKGGDREPEEITTKKEKKQVREALLAGEDPKAEPKDEAKAEASAEAEASAEAEAASGTKACPSCETDNDADAVFCKKCGHRFETNEGESAEEAQ
;
A
#
# COMPACT_ATOMS: atom_id res chain seq x y z
N MET A 1 47.09 -10.60 -59.90
CA MET A 1 46.27 -9.68 -59.08
C MET A 1 44.84 -9.54 -59.59
N THR A 2 44.57 -9.70 -60.88
CA THR A 2 43.23 -9.61 -61.50
C THR A 2 42.31 -10.80 -61.16
N GLU A 3 42.84 -12.00 -60.98
CA GLU A 3 42.08 -13.22 -60.61
C GLU A 3 41.44 -13.17 -59.20
N ALA A 4 42.01 -12.39 -58.27
CA ALA A 4 41.49 -12.28 -56.90
C ALA A 4 40.38 -11.23 -56.76
N LEU A 5 40.30 -10.29 -57.70
CA LEU A 5 39.35 -9.19 -57.70
C LEU A 5 37.87 -9.64 -57.69
N PRO A 6 37.42 -10.61 -58.51
CA PRO A 6 36.02 -11.07 -58.47
C PRO A 6 35.65 -11.76 -57.14
N TRP A 7 36.58 -12.48 -56.52
CA TRP A 7 36.35 -13.14 -55.22
C TRP A 7 36.22 -12.14 -54.08
N ILE A 8 36.98 -11.04 -54.11
CA ILE A 8 36.85 -9.95 -53.13
C ILE A 8 35.46 -9.31 -53.23
N PHE A 9 34.97 -9.04 -54.45
CA PHE A 9 33.63 -8.49 -54.64
C PHE A 9 32.53 -9.46 -54.20
N ALA A 10 32.68 -10.75 -54.48
CA ALA A 10 31.74 -11.78 -54.04
C ALA A 10 31.67 -11.85 -52.49
N LEU A 11 32.83 -11.86 -51.82
CA LEU A 11 32.88 -11.84 -50.36
C LEU A 11 32.26 -10.56 -49.78
N ALA A 12 32.59 -9.39 -50.35
CA ALA A 12 32.02 -8.12 -49.93
C ALA A 12 30.48 -8.13 -50.07
N ALA A 13 29.95 -8.62 -51.20
CA ALA A 13 28.50 -8.73 -51.41
C ALA A 13 27.83 -9.69 -50.41
N CYS A 14 28.42 -10.85 -50.15
CA CYS A 14 27.90 -11.80 -49.16
C CYS A 14 27.91 -11.23 -47.75
N THR A 15 28.98 -10.51 -47.35
CA THR A 15 29.03 -9.87 -46.03
C THR A 15 28.02 -8.73 -45.90
N ALA A 16 27.83 -7.92 -46.94
CA ALA A 16 26.83 -6.87 -46.96
C ALA A 16 25.40 -7.42 -46.87
N LEU A 17 25.10 -8.51 -47.60
CA LEU A 17 23.81 -9.18 -47.54
C LEU A 17 23.59 -9.88 -46.18
N GLY A 18 24.61 -10.51 -45.62
CA GLY A 18 24.55 -11.06 -44.26
C GLY A 18 24.26 -9.99 -43.21
N ALA A 19 24.96 -8.85 -43.31
CA ALA A 19 24.74 -7.71 -42.40
C ALA A 19 23.33 -7.13 -42.53
N SER A 20 22.80 -7.01 -43.75
CA SER A 20 21.42 -6.52 -43.95
C SER A 20 20.37 -7.49 -43.44
N LEU A 21 20.56 -8.80 -43.60
CA LEU A 21 19.70 -9.81 -43.01
C LEU A 21 19.73 -9.77 -41.48
N VAL A 22 20.91 -9.60 -40.88
CA VAL A 22 21.05 -9.45 -39.42
C VAL A 22 20.37 -8.17 -38.94
N ALA A 23 20.54 -7.04 -39.63
CA ALA A 23 19.89 -5.78 -39.30
C ALA A 23 18.36 -5.86 -39.44
N LEU A 24 17.87 -6.54 -40.48
CA LEU A 24 16.45 -6.79 -40.69
C LEU A 24 15.89 -7.69 -39.58
N TRP A 25 16.61 -8.76 -39.24
CA TRP A 25 16.22 -9.67 -38.17
C TRP A 25 16.22 -8.97 -36.80
N ALA A 26 17.21 -8.12 -36.53
CA ALA A 26 17.25 -7.30 -35.33
C ALA A 26 16.08 -6.32 -35.25
N SER A 27 15.75 -5.66 -36.37
CA SER A 27 14.59 -4.76 -36.47
C SER A 27 13.28 -5.50 -36.26
N PHE A 28 13.13 -6.69 -36.85
CA PHE A 28 11.96 -7.53 -36.68
C PHE A 28 11.82 -7.96 -35.21
N ARG A 29 12.91 -8.44 -34.60
CA ARG A 29 12.93 -8.83 -33.19
C ARG A 29 12.63 -7.64 -32.26
N ALA A 30 13.04 -6.43 -32.61
CA ALA A 30 12.68 -5.22 -31.88
C ALA A 30 11.19 -4.86 -32.02
N ALA A 31 10.64 -4.93 -33.24
CA ALA A 31 9.24 -4.62 -33.51
C ALA A 31 8.26 -5.63 -32.88
N PHE A 32 8.66 -6.91 -32.81
CA PHE A 32 7.84 -8.00 -32.26
C PHE A 32 8.17 -8.33 -30.79
N GLY A 33 8.82 -7.41 -30.06
CA GLY A 33 9.06 -7.54 -28.62
C GLY A 33 10.08 -8.62 -28.22
N GLY A 34 10.66 -9.35 -29.17
CA GLY A 34 11.69 -10.34 -28.89
C GLY A 34 12.97 -9.71 -28.34
N ALA A 35 13.26 -8.43 -28.60
CA ALA A 35 14.48 -7.77 -28.15
C ALA A 35 14.58 -7.60 -26.63
N VAL A 36 13.46 -7.72 -25.91
CA VAL A 36 13.47 -7.78 -24.45
C VAL A 36 13.79 -9.23 -24.07
N PRO A 37 14.84 -9.52 -23.27
CA PRO A 37 14.97 -10.84 -22.67
C PRO A 37 13.66 -11.14 -21.95
N ILE A 38 13.01 -12.26 -22.27
CA ILE A 38 11.82 -12.72 -21.57
C ILE A 38 12.28 -12.97 -20.12
N GLU A 39 12.01 -12.02 -19.24
CA GLU A 39 12.23 -12.15 -17.79
C GLU A 39 11.14 -13.07 -17.22
N LEU A 40 11.16 -14.33 -17.63
CA LEU A 40 10.21 -15.34 -17.18
C LEU A 40 10.19 -15.47 -15.64
N SER A 41 11.31 -15.13 -14.97
CA SER A 41 11.37 -15.04 -13.52
C SER A 41 10.61 -13.84 -12.95
N SER A 42 10.72 -12.64 -13.54
CA SER A 42 10.01 -11.47 -13.02
C SER A 42 8.51 -11.57 -13.23
N ASP A 43 8.08 -12.13 -14.36
CA ASP A 43 6.66 -12.33 -14.67
C ASP A 43 6.04 -13.36 -13.70
N VAL A 44 6.75 -14.47 -13.42
CA VAL A 44 6.29 -15.47 -12.44
C VAL A 44 6.23 -14.91 -11.02
N ASP A 45 7.21 -14.10 -10.61
CA ASP A 45 7.19 -13.44 -9.30
C ASP A 45 6.09 -12.36 -9.22
N HIS A 46 5.82 -11.66 -10.32
CA HIS A 46 4.72 -10.69 -10.43
C HIS A 46 3.35 -11.37 -10.33
N ASP A 47 3.14 -12.46 -11.05
CA ASP A 47 1.92 -13.27 -10.99
C ASP A 47 1.71 -13.86 -9.59
N ALA A 48 2.78 -14.34 -8.94
CA ALA A 48 2.72 -14.83 -7.57
C ALA A 48 2.30 -13.72 -6.59
N ARG A 49 2.83 -12.50 -6.76
CA ARG A 49 2.47 -11.35 -5.94
C ARG A 49 1.01 -10.93 -6.15
N LEU A 50 0.52 -10.90 -7.40
CA LEU A 50 -0.87 -10.59 -7.71
C LEU A 50 -1.82 -11.58 -7.02
N ARG A 51 -1.55 -12.88 -7.11
CA ARG A 51 -2.33 -13.91 -6.42
C ARG A 51 -2.37 -13.72 -4.91
N LEU A 52 -1.23 -13.38 -4.29
CA LEU A 52 -1.20 -13.10 -2.85
C LEU A 52 -2.01 -11.84 -2.48
N MET A 53 -2.04 -10.82 -3.36
CA MET A 53 -2.87 -9.64 -3.14
C MET A 53 -4.36 -9.95 -3.25
N GLU A 54 -4.77 -10.71 -4.27
CA GLU A 54 -6.14 -11.19 -4.44
C GLU A 54 -6.58 -12.05 -3.26
N GLU A 55 -5.74 -12.99 -2.81
CA GLU A 55 -6.01 -13.83 -1.64
C GLU A 55 -6.16 -12.97 -0.38
N LYS A 56 -5.30 -11.96 -0.18
CA LYS A 56 -5.39 -11.02 0.94
C LYS A 56 -6.72 -10.26 0.91
N ASP A 57 -7.13 -9.72 -0.24
CA ASP A 57 -8.38 -8.98 -0.37
C ASP A 57 -9.59 -9.88 -0.13
N ALA A 58 -9.58 -11.12 -0.64
CA ALA A 58 -10.61 -12.12 -0.39
C ALA A 58 -10.72 -12.49 1.10
N LEU A 59 -9.58 -12.70 1.79
CA LEU A 59 -9.56 -13.02 3.22
C LEU A 59 -10.08 -11.88 4.08
N LEU A 60 -9.72 -10.63 3.76
CA LEU A 60 -10.19 -9.45 4.48
C LEU A 60 -11.69 -9.24 4.28
N LYS A 61 -12.19 -9.45 3.05
CA LYS A 61 -13.62 -9.42 2.77
C LYS A 61 -14.37 -10.50 3.55
N ASN A 62 -13.88 -11.74 3.53
CA ASN A 62 -14.48 -12.85 4.28
C ASN A 62 -14.51 -12.59 5.80
N LEU A 63 -13.48 -11.94 6.35
CA LEU A 63 -13.47 -11.52 7.75
C LEU A 63 -14.54 -10.46 8.04
N ALA A 64 -14.73 -9.50 7.14
CA ALA A 64 -15.76 -8.49 7.28
C ALA A 64 -17.17 -9.11 7.18
N ASP A 65 -17.40 -9.96 6.20
CA ASP A 65 -18.68 -10.67 5.99
C ASP A 65 -19.00 -11.57 7.19
N LEU A 66 -18.01 -12.31 7.72
CA LEU A 66 -18.19 -13.15 8.91
C LEU A 66 -18.58 -12.33 10.15
N ARG A 67 -17.97 -11.15 10.34
CA ARG A 67 -18.33 -10.24 11.45
C ARG A 67 -19.75 -9.71 11.28
N PHE A 68 -20.12 -9.32 10.07
CA PHE A 68 -21.47 -8.87 9.78
C PHE A 68 -22.51 -9.96 10.07
N ASP A 69 -22.25 -11.20 9.68
CA ASP A 69 -23.16 -12.32 9.95
C ASP A 69 -23.24 -12.69 11.44
N HIS A 70 -22.16 -12.50 12.20
CA HIS A 70 -22.16 -12.63 13.66
C HIS A 70 -22.97 -11.52 14.34
N GLU A 71 -22.77 -10.26 13.95
CA GLU A 71 -23.55 -9.12 14.44
C GLU A 71 -25.05 -9.25 14.09
N ALA A 72 -25.36 -9.83 12.93
CA ALA A 72 -26.72 -10.15 12.51
C ALA A 72 -27.32 -11.38 13.25
N GLY A 73 -26.54 -12.07 14.09
CA GLY A 73 -26.96 -13.25 14.84
C GLY A 73 -27.13 -14.52 14.01
N LYS A 74 -26.63 -14.55 12.76
CA LYS A 74 -26.67 -15.75 11.89
C LYS A 74 -25.60 -16.77 12.27
N VAL A 75 -24.52 -16.31 12.89
CA VAL A 75 -23.39 -17.13 13.36
C VAL A 75 -23.28 -16.96 14.87
N GLY A 76 -23.21 -18.06 15.61
CA GLY A 76 -23.02 -18.03 17.07
C GLY A 76 -21.58 -17.74 17.47
N ASP A 77 -21.37 -17.23 18.69
CA ASP A 77 -20.06 -16.80 19.21
C ASP A 77 -18.96 -17.86 19.05
N ALA A 78 -19.26 -19.12 19.43
CA ALA A 78 -18.30 -20.21 19.36
C ALA A 78 -17.88 -20.57 17.91
N ASP A 79 -18.80 -20.44 16.96
CA ASP A 79 -18.49 -20.67 15.53
C ASP A 79 -17.73 -19.49 14.93
N PHE A 80 -18.10 -18.26 15.33
CA PHE A 80 -17.41 -17.04 14.94
C PHE A 80 -15.94 -17.08 15.37
N GLU A 81 -15.65 -17.34 16.65
CA GLU A 81 -14.28 -17.40 17.16
C GLU A 81 -13.42 -18.43 16.41
N ARG A 82 -13.99 -19.60 16.12
CA ARG A 82 -13.30 -20.67 15.37
C ARG A 82 -12.99 -20.26 13.94
N LEU A 83 -13.92 -19.60 13.25
CA LEU A 83 -13.76 -19.18 11.86
C LEU A 83 -12.86 -17.93 11.73
N ASP A 84 -13.05 -16.93 12.60
CA ASP A 84 -12.25 -15.71 12.67
C ASP A 84 -10.79 -16.02 12.95
N GLY A 85 -10.49 -16.93 13.89
CA GLY A 85 -9.12 -17.37 14.16
C GLY A 85 -8.43 -17.94 12.92
N LYS A 86 -9.08 -18.88 12.22
CA LYS A 86 -8.54 -19.50 11.00
C LYS A 86 -8.29 -18.47 9.89
N LEU A 87 -9.26 -17.59 9.63
CA LEU A 87 -9.15 -16.56 8.60
C LEU A 87 -8.03 -15.57 8.91
N ARG A 88 -7.90 -15.15 10.19
CA ARG A 88 -6.80 -14.26 10.62
C ARG A 88 -5.44 -14.91 10.48
N ASP A 89 -5.30 -16.17 10.84
CA ASP A 89 -4.01 -16.85 10.75
C ASP A 89 -3.58 -17.03 9.29
N ARG A 90 -4.54 -17.31 8.40
CA ARG A 90 -4.29 -17.30 6.95
C ARG A 90 -3.92 -15.90 6.45
N ALA A 91 -4.67 -14.86 6.83
CA ALA A 91 -4.38 -13.48 6.42
C ALA A 91 -2.99 -13.01 6.88
N LYS A 92 -2.59 -13.29 8.13
CA LYS A 92 -1.24 -13.03 8.64
C LYS A 92 -0.17 -13.74 7.81
N THR A 93 -0.44 -14.97 7.40
CA THR A 93 0.50 -15.75 6.59
C THR A 93 0.70 -15.12 5.21
N VAL A 94 -0.38 -14.76 4.53
CA VAL A 94 -0.33 -14.08 3.21
C VAL A 94 0.39 -12.72 3.31
N MET A 95 0.08 -11.93 4.34
CA MET A 95 0.73 -10.63 4.54
C MET A 95 2.24 -10.76 4.78
N ARG A 96 2.68 -11.76 5.57
CA ARG A 96 4.11 -12.04 5.77
C ARG A 96 4.83 -12.45 4.49
N LEU A 97 4.14 -13.15 3.58
CA LEU A 97 4.70 -13.50 2.28
C LEU A 97 4.87 -12.25 1.41
N LEU A 98 3.86 -11.39 1.35
CA LEU A 98 3.93 -10.11 0.63
C LEU A 98 5.03 -9.19 1.16
N ASP A 99 5.24 -9.16 2.49
CA ASP A 99 6.33 -8.40 3.10
C ASP A 99 7.70 -8.97 2.73
N ALA A 100 7.85 -10.30 2.72
CA ALA A 100 9.11 -10.95 2.38
C ALA A 100 9.59 -10.64 0.95
N ASP A 101 8.66 -10.46 0.01
CA ASP A 101 8.98 -10.05 -1.37
C ASP A 101 9.46 -8.58 -1.46
N VAL A 102 9.05 -7.73 -0.51
CA VAL A 102 9.36 -6.29 -0.49
C VAL A 102 10.64 -5.97 0.30
N GLU A 103 11.02 -6.82 1.26
CA GLU A 103 12.20 -6.64 2.12
C GLU A 103 13.51 -6.23 1.40
N PRO A 104 13.92 -6.83 0.26
CA PRO A 104 15.17 -6.41 -0.41
C PRO A 104 15.10 -4.96 -0.90
N PHE A 105 13.94 -4.54 -1.41
CA PHE A 105 13.71 -3.19 -1.89
C PHE A 105 13.59 -2.19 -0.73
N ARG A 106 13.05 -2.62 0.41
CA ARG A 106 12.97 -1.79 1.63
C ARG A 106 14.37 -1.42 2.12
N ALA A 107 15.28 -2.38 2.22
CA ALA A 107 16.65 -2.12 2.65
C ALA A 107 17.42 -1.19 1.68
N GLU A 108 17.17 -1.30 0.38
CA GLU A 108 17.75 -0.38 -0.61
C GLU A 108 17.15 1.03 -0.50
N ALA A 109 15.82 1.14 -0.39
CA ALA A 109 15.13 2.40 -0.18
C ALA A 109 15.62 3.11 1.09
N GLU A 110 15.77 2.38 2.20
CA GLU A 110 16.30 2.92 3.45
C GLU A 110 17.72 3.47 3.30
N LYS A 111 18.60 2.79 2.54
CA LYS A 111 19.95 3.30 2.24
C LYS A 111 19.91 4.59 1.41
N LEU A 112 19.05 4.64 0.39
CA LEU A 112 18.87 5.84 -0.44
C LEU A 112 18.33 7.01 0.39
N ILE A 113 17.36 6.75 1.26
CA ILE A 113 16.79 7.73 2.19
C ILE A 113 17.87 8.20 3.17
N ALA A 114 18.61 7.28 3.81
CA ALA A 114 19.67 7.61 4.74
C ALA A 114 20.79 8.43 4.09
N GLY A 115 21.16 8.13 2.83
CA GLY A 115 22.11 8.94 2.06
C GLY A 115 21.62 10.36 1.83
N ARG A 116 20.33 10.55 1.55
CA ARG A 116 19.73 11.86 1.32
C ARG A 116 19.49 12.65 2.62
N LEU A 117 19.05 11.99 3.69
CA LEU A 117 18.85 12.60 5.01
C LEU A 117 20.18 12.89 5.71
N GLY A 118 21.20 12.05 5.56
CA GLY A 118 22.55 12.33 6.07
C GLY A 118 23.19 13.55 5.40
N ALA A 119 22.81 13.84 4.15
CA ALA A 119 23.18 15.07 3.44
C ALA A 119 22.31 16.28 3.82
N MET A 120 21.12 16.07 4.39
CA MET A 120 20.20 17.12 4.86
C MET A 120 20.13 17.12 6.39
N THR A 121 20.98 17.92 7.04
CA THR A 121 20.96 18.13 8.51
C THR A 121 19.72 18.86 9.04
N ARG A 122 18.68 19.05 8.24
CA ARG A 122 17.43 19.71 8.63
C ARG A 122 16.25 18.95 8.04
N ASP A 123 15.28 18.64 8.89
CA ASP A 123 14.02 18.03 8.50
C ASP A 123 13.30 18.97 7.49
N PRO A 124 13.11 18.57 6.23
CA PRO A 124 12.58 19.43 5.18
C PRO A 124 11.12 19.84 5.44
N PHE A 125 10.41 19.15 6.34
CA PHE A 125 9.03 19.45 6.69
C PHE A 125 8.87 20.21 8.00
N ARG A 126 9.96 20.41 8.77
CA ARG A 126 9.94 21.31 9.93
C ARG A 126 10.05 22.75 9.44
N GLN A 127 8.90 23.32 9.04
CA GLN A 127 8.77 24.77 8.98
C GLN A 127 9.06 25.33 10.38
N VAL A 128 9.90 26.36 10.43
CA VAL A 128 10.31 27.01 11.67
C VAL A 128 9.05 27.50 12.37
N ALA A 129 8.75 26.99 13.57
CA ALA A 129 7.71 27.56 14.39
C ALA A 129 8.02 29.06 14.56
N PRO A 130 7.06 29.97 14.29
CA PRO A 130 7.33 31.40 14.42
C PRO A 130 7.84 31.68 15.83
N GLU A 131 8.94 32.45 15.92
CA GLU A 131 9.46 32.92 17.19
C GLU A 131 8.32 33.56 18.00
N LYS A 132 8.36 33.25 19.30
CA LYS A 132 7.34 33.59 20.30
C LYS A 132 6.72 34.96 20.03
N ARG A 133 5.41 34.97 19.77
CA ARG A 133 4.61 36.17 19.99
C ARG A 133 4.61 36.45 21.50
N ASP A 134 5.17 37.60 21.86
CA ASP A 134 5.05 38.18 23.19
C ASP A 134 3.61 38.68 23.37
N ASP A 135 2.71 37.79 23.77
CA ASP A 135 1.34 38.16 24.14
C ASP A 135 1.13 37.90 25.64
N GLY A 136 1.13 38.99 26.42
CA GLY A 136 0.17 39.26 27.51
C GLY A 136 0.17 38.36 28.76
N PRO A 137 -0.40 38.84 29.88
CA PRO A 137 -0.22 38.21 31.18
C PRO A 137 -0.98 36.89 31.28
N LYS A 138 -0.25 35.83 31.60
CA LYS A 138 -0.81 34.52 31.94
C LYS A 138 -1.51 34.61 33.29
N GLU A 139 -2.83 34.47 33.28
CA GLU A 139 -3.57 34.05 34.46
C GLU A 139 -3.16 32.61 34.82
N SER A 140 -3.07 32.38 36.12
CA SER A 140 -2.40 31.29 36.82
C SER A 140 -2.72 29.88 36.31
N GLU A 141 -1.72 29.19 35.77
CA GLU A 141 -1.61 27.73 35.90
C GLU A 141 -0.66 27.41 37.05
N GLU A 142 -1.20 26.62 37.95
CA GLU A 142 -0.62 26.10 39.18
C GLU A 142 0.77 25.49 38.95
N ILE A 143 1.75 26.03 39.67
CA ILE A 143 3.16 25.62 39.61
C ILE A 143 3.28 24.25 40.29
N THR A 144 3.06 23.17 39.55
CA THR A 144 3.57 21.87 39.97
C THR A 144 5.08 21.89 39.79
N THR A 145 5.79 21.60 40.88
CA THR A 145 7.24 21.73 40.88
C THR A 145 7.84 20.71 39.92
N LYS A 146 9.00 21.04 39.33
CA LYS A 146 9.75 20.15 38.42
C LYS A 146 10.05 18.77 39.04
N LYS A 147 10.00 18.69 40.37
CA LYS A 147 10.13 17.47 41.16
C LYS A 147 8.86 16.60 41.07
N GLU A 148 7.68 17.17 41.27
CA GLU A 148 6.40 16.46 41.14
C GLU A 148 6.18 15.95 39.72
N LYS A 149 6.50 16.75 38.69
CA LYS A 149 6.40 16.29 37.29
C LYS A 149 7.36 15.14 36.96
N LYS A 150 8.49 15.05 37.67
CA LYS A 150 9.43 13.94 37.52
C LYS A 150 8.91 12.68 38.23
N GLU A 151 8.39 12.82 39.44
CA GLU A 151 7.84 11.72 40.23
C GLU A 151 6.60 11.10 39.57
N VAL A 152 5.70 11.92 39.00
CA VAL A 152 4.55 11.44 38.22
C VAL A 152 5.00 10.69 36.97
N ARG A 153 6.07 11.16 36.30
CA ARG A 153 6.60 10.48 35.11
C ARG A 153 7.28 9.15 35.46
N GLU A 154 8.02 9.09 36.56
CA GLU A 154 8.66 7.87 37.05
C GLU A 154 7.61 6.83 37.50
N ALA A 155 6.53 7.26 38.15
CA ALA A 155 5.42 6.38 38.52
C ALA A 155 4.71 5.80 37.28
N LEU A 156 4.46 6.63 36.25
CA LEU A 156 3.80 6.19 35.02
C LEU A 156 4.65 5.21 34.19
N LEU A 157 5.98 5.35 34.24
CA LEU A 157 6.90 4.40 33.60
C LEU A 157 6.97 3.08 34.37
N ALA A 158 6.84 3.10 35.70
CA ALA A 158 6.82 1.87 36.51
C ALA A 158 5.57 1.01 36.28
N ASP A 159 4.41 1.63 35.99
CA ASP A 159 3.16 0.90 35.67
C ASP A 159 3.20 0.21 34.29
N LEU A 160 4.07 0.64 33.38
CA LEU A 160 4.25 0.01 32.06
C LEU A 160 5.15 -1.22 32.10
N ASP A 161 6.03 -1.32 33.11
CA ASP A 161 6.97 -2.43 33.30
C ASP A 161 6.50 -3.49 34.33
N ALA A 162 5.30 -3.34 34.90
CA ALA A 162 4.70 -4.35 35.77
C ALA A 162 4.33 -5.61 34.95
N PRO A 163 4.72 -6.83 35.38
CA PRO A 163 4.37 -8.06 34.68
C PRO A 163 2.86 -8.24 34.72
N LYS A 164 2.22 -8.21 33.55
CA LYS A 164 0.84 -8.69 33.40
C LYS A 164 0.84 -10.19 33.69
N ASP A 165 0.23 -10.60 34.79
CA ASP A 165 0.19 -12.00 35.21
C ASP A 165 -0.41 -12.94 34.14
N PRO A 166 0.05 -14.20 34.09
CA PRO A 166 -0.20 -15.13 33.01
C PRO A 166 -1.45 -16.00 33.27
N LYS A 167 -2.40 -15.96 32.35
CA LYS A 167 -3.43 -17.01 32.14
C LYS A 167 -3.73 -17.02 30.65
N GLY A 168 -3.61 -18.07 29.87
CA GLY A 168 -3.27 -19.48 30.06
C GLY A 168 -3.53 -20.12 28.68
N GLY A 169 -2.77 -21.16 28.31
CA GLY A 169 -2.98 -21.89 27.06
C GLY A 169 -1.67 -22.32 26.42
N ASP A 170 -1.16 -23.43 26.92
CA ASP A 170 -0.11 -24.30 26.41
C ASP A 170 0.32 -24.03 24.95
N ARG A 171 1.45 -23.32 24.80
CA ARG A 171 2.14 -23.19 23.52
C ARG A 171 3.31 -24.16 23.53
N GLU A 172 3.13 -25.31 22.90
CA GLU A 172 4.27 -26.17 22.54
C GLU A 172 5.23 -25.37 21.65
N PRO A 173 6.56 -25.55 21.82
CA PRO A 173 7.53 -24.80 21.03
C PRO A 173 7.52 -25.30 19.58
N GLU A 174 7.11 -24.44 18.65
CA GLU A 174 7.24 -24.72 17.22
C GLU A 174 8.71 -24.86 16.83
N GLU A 175 9.04 -26.03 16.30
CA GLU A 175 10.33 -26.34 15.69
C GLU A 175 10.65 -25.36 14.55
N ILE A 176 11.89 -24.88 14.58
CA ILE A 176 12.48 -24.01 13.57
C ILE A 176 12.69 -24.85 12.30
N THR A 177 11.69 -24.85 11.40
CA THR A 177 11.83 -25.54 10.12
C THR A 177 12.88 -24.86 9.24
N THR A 178 13.71 -25.69 8.63
CA THR A 178 14.86 -25.25 7.85
C THR A 178 14.44 -24.58 6.55
N LYS A 179 15.32 -23.75 5.95
CA LYS A 179 15.09 -23.05 4.67
C LYS A 179 14.64 -23.98 3.53
N LYS A 180 14.93 -25.29 3.63
CA LYS A 180 14.53 -26.34 2.69
C LYS A 180 13.04 -26.71 2.83
N GLU A 181 12.51 -26.75 4.04
CA GLU A 181 11.10 -27.04 4.31
C GLU A 181 10.20 -25.87 3.91
N LYS A 182 10.64 -24.63 4.16
CA LYS A 182 9.91 -23.43 3.69
C LYS A 182 9.80 -23.37 2.16
N LYS A 183 10.78 -23.92 1.42
CA LYS A 183 10.73 -24.03 -0.04
C LYS A 183 9.75 -25.12 -0.50
N GLN A 184 9.73 -26.28 0.18
CA GLN A 184 8.81 -27.38 -0.17
C GLN A 184 7.35 -27.04 0.10
N VAL A 185 7.04 -26.35 1.20
CA VAL A 185 5.66 -25.89 1.49
C VAL A 185 5.19 -24.88 0.44
N ARG A 186 6.08 -23.99 -0.01
CA ARG A 186 5.80 -23.02 -1.09
C ARG A 186 5.55 -23.72 -2.43
N GLU A 187 6.34 -24.73 -2.80
CA GLU A 187 6.13 -25.51 -4.04
C GLU A 187 4.83 -26.33 -3.99
N ALA A 188 4.48 -26.93 -2.86
CA ALA A 188 3.24 -27.70 -2.71
C ALA A 188 1.98 -26.82 -2.81
N LEU A 189 2.01 -25.60 -2.24
CA LEU A 189 0.88 -24.66 -2.34
C LEU A 189 0.69 -24.10 -3.75
N LEU A 190 1.78 -23.95 -4.52
CA LEU A 190 1.75 -23.48 -5.90
C LEU A 190 1.26 -24.55 -6.90
N ALA A 191 1.22 -25.82 -6.50
CA ALA A 191 0.80 -26.94 -7.34
C ALA A 191 -0.72 -27.16 -7.42
N GLY A 192 -1.52 -26.44 -6.62
CA GLY A 192 -2.98 -26.35 -6.82
C GLY A 192 -3.75 -27.68 -6.71
N GLU A 193 -3.31 -28.62 -5.87
CA GLU A 193 -4.05 -29.86 -5.60
C GLU A 193 -4.74 -29.78 -4.23
N ASP A 194 -5.95 -29.22 -4.20
CA ASP A 194 -6.91 -29.47 -3.13
C ASP A 194 -7.79 -30.66 -3.51
N PRO A 195 -7.78 -31.77 -2.75
CA PRO A 195 -8.72 -32.84 -2.95
C PRO A 195 -10.06 -32.45 -2.34
N LYS A 196 -11.11 -32.50 -3.17
CA LYS A 196 -12.53 -32.64 -2.83
C LYS A 196 -13.32 -31.33 -2.66
N ALA A 197 -13.88 -30.87 -3.77
CA ALA A 197 -15.16 -30.16 -3.80
C ALA A 197 -15.94 -30.56 -5.06
N GLU A 198 -17.12 -31.16 -4.89
CA GLU A 198 -18.08 -31.44 -5.96
C GLU A 198 -18.93 -30.19 -6.26
N PRO A 199 -19.46 -30.03 -7.50
CA PRO A 199 -20.11 -28.82 -7.94
C PRO A 199 -21.61 -28.82 -7.65
N LYS A 200 -22.17 -27.63 -7.40
CA LYS A 200 -23.59 -27.36 -7.58
C LYS A 200 -23.78 -26.07 -8.36
N ASP A 201 -24.66 -26.19 -9.35
CA ASP A 201 -25.26 -25.15 -10.17
C ASP A 201 -25.80 -23.99 -9.35
N GLU A 202 -25.73 -22.77 -9.90
CA GLU A 202 -26.90 -22.03 -10.37
C GLU A 202 -26.49 -20.66 -10.93
N ALA A 203 -26.96 -20.40 -12.14
CA ALA A 203 -26.82 -19.14 -12.86
C ALA A 203 -28.12 -18.33 -12.75
N LYS A 204 -27.95 -16.99 -12.82
CA LYS A 204 -28.89 -15.94 -13.30
C LYS A 204 -29.51 -15.02 -12.24
N ALA A 205 -29.06 -13.76 -12.25
CA ALA A 205 -29.86 -12.51 -12.37
C ALA A 205 -28.92 -11.31 -12.12
N GLU A 206 -28.52 -10.55 -13.15
CA GLU A 206 -29.15 -9.29 -13.61
C GLU A 206 -28.91 -8.14 -12.61
N ALA A 207 -27.95 -7.23 -12.85
CA ALA A 207 -28.05 -6.09 -13.78
C ALA A 207 -29.20 -5.14 -13.44
N SER A 208 -29.05 -4.30 -12.40
CA SER A 208 -29.67 -2.97 -12.30
C SER A 208 -29.14 -2.21 -11.07
N ALA A 209 -28.09 -1.41 -11.22
CA ALA A 209 -27.69 -0.40 -10.20
C ALA A 209 -26.75 0.70 -10.74
N GLU A 210 -26.75 0.95 -12.07
CA GLU A 210 -25.98 2.02 -12.68
C GLU A 210 -26.93 3.02 -13.35
N ALA A 211 -27.72 3.74 -12.55
CA ALA A 211 -28.57 4.81 -13.07
C ALA A 211 -28.99 5.89 -12.04
N GLU A 212 -28.44 5.96 -10.83
CA GLU A 212 -28.78 7.03 -9.86
C GLU A 212 -27.58 7.51 -9.02
N ALA A 213 -26.40 7.67 -9.64
CA ALA A 213 -25.22 8.26 -8.99
C ALA A 213 -24.52 9.35 -9.84
N SER A 214 -25.20 9.89 -10.85
CA SER A 214 -24.63 10.89 -11.78
C SER A 214 -25.33 12.26 -11.74
N ALA A 215 -26.20 12.53 -10.76
CA ALA A 215 -26.94 13.79 -10.66
C ALA A 215 -26.49 14.70 -9.49
N GLU A 216 -25.65 14.22 -8.57
CA GLU A 216 -25.09 15.03 -7.47
C GLU A 216 -23.60 15.39 -7.65
N ALA A 217 -22.94 14.88 -8.70
CA ALA A 217 -21.53 15.15 -9.00
C ALA A 217 -21.30 16.40 -9.89
N GLU A 218 -22.34 16.99 -10.49
CA GLU A 218 -22.21 18.13 -11.41
C GLU A 218 -22.50 19.52 -10.79
N ALA A 219 -22.65 19.62 -9.46
CA ALA A 219 -22.89 20.90 -8.79
C ALA A 219 -21.67 21.51 -8.04
N ALA A 220 -20.51 20.84 -8.03
CA ALA A 220 -19.34 21.27 -7.23
C ALA A 220 -18.08 21.63 -8.05
N SER A 221 -18.21 21.94 -9.33
CA SER A 221 -17.07 22.30 -10.22
C SER A 221 -16.69 23.80 -10.17
N GLY A 222 -16.64 24.40 -8.98
CA GLY A 222 -16.13 25.77 -8.83
C GLY A 222 -14.69 25.79 -8.33
N THR A 223 -13.94 26.85 -8.65
CA THR A 223 -12.65 27.16 -8.01
C THR A 223 -12.73 28.53 -7.35
N LYS A 224 -12.13 28.70 -6.17
CA LYS A 224 -12.01 29.98 -5.45
C LYS A 224 -10.56 30.36 -5.19
N ALA A 225 -10.23 31.63 -5.42
CA ALA A 225 -8.92 32.17 -5.14
C ALA A 225 -8.75 32.48 -3.65
N CYS A 226 -7.60 32.12 -3.07
CA CYS A 226 -7.28 32.44 -1.68
C CYS A 226 -7.00 33.95 -1.51
N PRO A 227 -7.66 34.67 -0.58
CA PRO A 227 -7.41 36.10 -0.37
C PRO A 227 -6.02 36.40 0.22
N SER A 228 -5.36 35.40 0.80
CA SER A 228 -4.05 35.56 1.42
C SER A 228 -2.87 35.31 0.47
N CYS A 229 -3.04 34.47 -0.56
CA CYS A 229 -1.93 34.07 -1.44
C CYS A 229 -2.32 33.83 -2.90
N GLU A 230 -3.55 34.19 -3.27
CA GLU A 230 -4.13 34.14 -4.63
C GLU A 230 -4.11 32.76 -5.30
N THR A 231 -3.88 31.70 -4.54
CA THR A 231 -3.89 30.33 -5.08
C THR A 231 -5.31 29.87 -5.33
N ASP A 232 -5.54 29.24 -6.48
CA ASP A 232 -6.81 28.60 -6.81
C ASP A 232 -7.00 27.30 -6.01
N ASN A 233 -8.11 27.23 -5.28
CA ASN A 233 -8.53 26.07 -4.50
C ASN A 233 -9.90 25.61 -4.99
N ASP A 234 -10.22 24.35 -4.71
CA ASP A 234 -11.52 23.75 -5.00
C ASP A 234 -12.64 24.54 -4.28
N ALA A 235 -13.86 24.57 -4.85
CA ALA A 235 -14.97 25.36 -4.30
C ALA A 235 -15.29 25.00 -2.85
N ASP A 236 -15.20 23.72 -2.52
CA ASP A 236 -15.44 23.13 -1.21
C ASP A 236 -14.21 23.19 -0.29
N ALA A 237 -13.06 23.70 -0.75
CA ALA A 237 -11.86 23.77 0.07
C ALA A 237 -12.11 24.58 1.34
N VAL A 238 -11.98 23.97 2.51
CA VAL A 238 -12.09 24.65 3.81
C VAL A 238 -10.81 25.44 4.12
N PHE A 239 -9.68 25.03 3.53
CA PHE A 239 -8.37 25.66 3.70
C PHE A 239 -7.65 25.81 2.36
N CYS A 240 -6.79 26.82 2.24
CA CYS A 240 -5.95 27.00 1.07
C CYS A 240 -4.82 25.96 1.02
N LYS A 241 -4.69 25.24 -0.11
CA LYS A 241 -3.67 24.21 -0.34
C LYS A 241 -2.22 24.71 -0.32
N LYS A 242 -2.01 26.03 -0.49
CA LYS A 242 -0.67 26.64 -0.51
C LYS A 242 -0.27 27.30 0.81
N CYS A 243 -1.13 28.13 1.40
CA CYS A 243 -0.76 28.91 2.60
C CYS A 243 -1.51 28.52 3.88
N GLY A 244 -2.49 27.61 3.80
CA GLY A 244 -3.27 27.16 4.97
C GLY A 244 -4.33 28.16 5.48
N HIS A 245 -4.58 29.26 4.77
CA HIS A 245 -5.66 30.20 5.11
C HIS A 245 -7.03 29.50 5.10
N ARG A 246 -7.83 29.68 6.17
CA ARG A 246 -9.17 29.08 6.29
C ARG A 246 -10.21 29.94 5.60
N PHE A 247 -11.06 29.35 4.79
CA PHE A 247 -12.21 30.04 4.18
C PHE A 247 -13.38 30.09 5.17
N GLU A 248 -14.09 31.22 5.21
CA GLU A 248 -15.32 31.36 6.00
C GLU A 248 -16.48 30.70 5.24
N THR A 249 -17.18 29.76 5.88
CA THR A 249 -18.37 29.09 5.33
C THR A 249 -19.61 29.87 5.75
N ASN A 250 -20.23 30.60 4.83
CA ASN A 250 -21.49 31.30 5.08
C ASN A 250 -22.68 30.33 4.96
N GLU A 251 -22.90 29.49 5.99
CA GLU A 251 -24.12 28.68 6.16
C GLU A 251 -24.93 29.18 7.37
N GLY A 252 -25.13 30.50 7.47
CA GLY A 252 -25.70 31.10 8.69
C GLY A 252 -26.50 32.39 8.52
N GLU A 253 -27.11 32.65 7.36
CA GLU A 253 -27.98 33.83 7.21
C GLU A 253 -29.26 33.48 6.42
N SER A 254 -30.16 32.72 7.05
CA SER A 254 -31.54 32.53 6.58
C SER A 254 -32.52 32.30 7.74
N ALA A 255 -32.34 33.02 8.85
CA ALA A 255 -33.24 32.90 10.00
C ALA A 255 -33.33 34.17 10.87
N GLU A 256 -33.58 35.34 10.28
CA GLU A 256 -34.23 36.45 11.04
C GLU A 256 -34.88 37.48 10.09
N GLU A 257 -36.09 37.19 9.59
CA GLU A 257 -37.07 38.22 9.22
C GLU A 257 -38.48 37.60 9.20
N ALA A 258 -39.01 37.39 10.41
CA ALA A 258 -40.42 37.13 10.65
C ALA A 258 -40.80 37.67 12.03
N GLN A 259 -40.98 38.99 12.12
CA GLN A 259 -41.95 39.69 12.98
C GLN A 259 -41.95 41.19 12.73
#